data_AF-A0A6V8D276-F1
#
_entry.id   AF-A0A6V8D276-F1
#
_cell.length_a   1.000
_cell.length_b   1.000
_cell.length_c   1.000
_cell.angle_alpha   90.00
_cell.angle_beta   90.00
_cell.angle_gamma   90.00
#
_symmetry.space_group_name_H-M   'P 1'
#
loop_
_entity.id
_entity.type
_entity.pdbx_description
1 polymer ?
#
loop_
_entity_poly.entity_id
_entity_poly.type
_entity_poly.pdbx_seq_one_letter_code
_entity_poly.pdbx_strand_id
1 'polypeptide(L)'
;MRPIPGHNCLGMMKMTASLVTPGMQVSTTSDCEAGEGTIEVDGRILATAVGNFIIADGIATVTAVKQVCTPEVGDTVICRVEKLNEKNGEAMILCIEGKPGSLLPEHLYGHFHVTGLVDRYMHQTADAVRRRDVCRALVKEVSPVVRIDFRERNDCGVLHAICPSCGDTLVADLQGDWNVNCQSCNYRSFRALADNFAAGFAQLDQGASALNNSGKRWGSEAESLFAKGPSGRATFIAEDFREDGRDREYFRFEGQQSGGGGRREKAKPGCKLFVGGLPREIGTDELRDLFSKFGEMSDCFVPTDDGGANRGFGFVTFGDKATADAAAKELDGHRINGRRIGVRDADSDNKKGKREKRKEPAGLKFYVGNLPFKADDDTLKNLFKQHATVVDVNIITDNGGRPKGFAFITVKEMDKGDEIIKQLNGTEVLGRKIRVDLSQKKGGDKKGGNNSGKTSRELRAMREEEEDAKKRKPRHRSKKD
;
A
#
# COMPACT_ATOMS: atom_id res chain seq x y z
N MET A 1 44.44 -94.35 5.33
CA MET A 1 44.49 -93.00 5.93
C MET A 1 43.08 -92.54 6.18
N ARG A 2 42.81 -92.06 7.40
CA ARG A 2 41.49 -91.81 8.00
C ARG A 2 40.83 -90.54 7.43
N PRO A 3 39.48 -90.40 7.53
CA PRO A 3 38.75 -89.21 7.12
C PRO A 3 38.90 -88.08 8.16
N ILE A 4 38.80 -86.82 7.74
CA ILE A 4 38.85 -85.62 8.61
C ILE A 4 37.64 -84.72 8.28
N PRO A 5 37.02 -84.06 9.28
CA PRO A 5 35.57 -84.05 9.47
C PRO A 5 34.89 -82.70 9.15
N GLY A 6 33.56 -82.71 9.19
CA GLY A 6 32.74 -81.50 9.10
C GLY A 6 32.95 -80.55 10.27
N HIS A 7 32.91 -79.25 9.96
CA HIS A 7 32.64 -78.19 10.90
C HIS A 7 31.42 -77.40 10.41
N ASN A 8 30.31 -77.60 11.12
CA ASN A 8 29.23 -76.61 11.21
C ASN A 8 29.81 -75.34 11.83
N CYS A 9 29.80 -74.23 11.08
CA CYS A 9 29.76 -72.90 11.66
C CYS A 9 28.64 -72.13 10.99
N LEU A 10 27.47 -72.16 11.64
CA LEU A 10 26.53 -71.05 11.65
C LEU A 10 27.32 -69.78 11.96
N GLY A 11 27.60 -68.99 10.94
CA GLY A 11 28.11 -67.64 11.06
C GLY A 11 27.17 -66.75 10.27
N MET A 12 26.12 -66.29 10.94
CA MET A 12 25.21 -65.26 10.47
C MET A 12 26.03 -64.13 9.84
N MET A 13 26.05 -64.06 8.50
CA MET A 13 26.36 -62.83 7.81
C MET A 13 25.22 -61.86 8.12
N LYS A 14 25.37 -61.12 9.23
CA LYS A 14 24.67 -59.86 9.49
C LYS A 14 25.02 -58.89 8.35
N MET A 15 24.35 -59.03 7.22
CA MET A 15 24.29 -58.02 6.16
C MET A 15 23.35 -56.92 6.66
N THR A 16 23.93 -55.89 7.28
CA THR A 16 24.03 -54.52 6.74
C THR A 16 22.68 -53.86 6.55
N ALA A 17 22.43 -52.82 7.37
CA ALA A 17 21.31 -51.90 7.29
C ALA A 17 20.96 -51.56 5.83
N SER A 18 19.95 -52.24 5.31
CA SER A 18 19.41 -51.98 3.98
C SER A 18 18.33 -50.92 4.11
N LEU A 19 18.43 -49.86 3.32
CA LEU A 19 17.33 -48.93 3.09
C LEU A 19 16.16 -49.72 2.51
N VAL A 20 15.02 -49.67 3.19
CA VAL A 20 13.78 -50.37 2.78
C VAL A 20 12.72 -49.36 2.39
N THR A 21 11.85 -49.75 1.47
CA THR A 21 10.70 -48.96 1.01
C THR A 21 9.39 -49.63 1.42
N PRO A 22 8.30 -48.87 1.60
CA PRO A 22 6.98 -49.42 1.91
C PRO A 22 6.59 -50.53 0.93
N GLY A 23 6.11 -51.66 1.45
CA GLY A 23 5.74 -52.85 0.68
C GLY A 23 6.87 -53.84 0.43
N MET A 24 8.12 -53.50 0.77
CA MET A 24 9.25 -54.43 0.67
C MET A 24 9.18 -55.47 1.81
N GLN A 25 9.35 -56.74 1.46
CA GLN A 25 9.51 -57.80 2.46
C GLN A 25 10.91 -57.69 3.09
N VAL A 26 10.95 -57.51 4.41
CA VAL A 26 12.18 -57.27 5.17
C VAL A 26 12.62 -58.48 6.00
N SER A 27 11.68 -59.31 6.45
CA SER A 27 11.97 -60.53 7.20
C SER A 27 10.77 -61.49 7.22
N THR A 28 10.88 -62.58 7.97
CA THR A 28 9.86 -63.60 8.24
C THR A 28 9.60 -63.71 9.74
N THR A 29 8.38 -64.13 10.11
CA THR A 29 7.98 -64.26 11.54
C THR A 29 8.73 -65.33 12.32
N SER A 30 9.47 -66.20 11.62
CA SER A 30 10.41 -67.14 12.22
C SER A 30 11.65 -66.47 12.82
N ASP A 31 12.05 -65.31 12.32
CA ASP A 31 13.34 -64.69 12.62
C ASP A 31 13.21 -63.44 13.50
N CYS A 32 12.07 -62.78 13.47
CA CYS A 32 11.77 -61.61 14.29
C CYS A 32 10.26 -61.34 14.37
N GLU A 33 9.84 -60.57 15.37
CA GLU A 33 8.47 -60.05 15.54
C GLU A 33 8.34 -58.65 14.90
N ALA A 34 7.14 -58.28 14.46
CA ALA A 34 6.89 -56.98 13.84
C ALA A 34 6.92 -55.84 14.88
N GLY A 35 7.77 -54.84 14.65
CA GLY A 35 7.86 -53.61 15.44
C GLY A 35 7.50 -52.35 14.63
N GLU A 36 7.91 -51.19 15.13
CA GLU A 36 7.59 -49.88 14.54
C GLU A 36 8.11 -49.75 13.09
N GLY A 37 7.24 -49.31 12.17
CA GLY A 37 7.56 -49.20 10.74
C GLY A 37 7.52 -50.53 9.96
N THR A 38 7.05 -51.61 10.59
CA THR A 38 6.78 -52.91 9.94
C THR A 38 5.38 -53.44 10.27
N ILE A 39 4.89 -54.38 9.47
CA ILE A 39 3.64 -55.09 9.72
C ILE A 39 3.80 -56.56 9.33
N GLU A 40 3.16 -57.46 10.09
CA GLU A 40 3.05 -58.87 9.76
C GLU A 40 1.85 -59.12 8.83
N VAL A 41 2.08 -59.77 7.70
CA VAL A 41 1.04 -60.26 6.78
C VAL A 41 1.45 -61.66 6.31
N ASP A 42 0.62 -62.67 6.61
CA ASP A 42 0.81 -64.06 6.17
C ASP A 42 2.20 -64.66 6.51
N GLY A 43 2.71 -64.39 7.72
CA GLY A 43 4.01 -64.88 8.17
C GLY A 43 5.23 -64.15 7.57
N ARG A 44 5.00 -63.06 6.84
CA ARG A 44 6.03 -62.17 6.29
C ARG A 44 5.99 -60.84 7.00
N ILE A 45 7.15 -60.26 7.24
CA ILE A 45 7.29 -58.91 7.78
C ILE A 45 7.54 -57.97 6.61
N LEU A 46 6.61 -57.03 6.42
CA LEU A 46 6.65 -56.01 5.39
C LEU A 46 7.00 -54.66 6.01
N ALA A 47 7.84 -53.87 5.34
CA ALA A 47 8.07 -52.48 5.71
C ALA A 47 6.85 -51.62 5.37
N THR A 48 6.43 -50.75 6.29
CA THR A 48 5.36 -49.76 6.08
C THR A 48 5.91 -48.34 5.89
N ALA A 49 7.18 -48.10 6.25
CA ALA A 49 7.87 -46.83 6.11
C ALA A 49 9.12 -46.94 5.23
N VAL A 50 9.59 -45.82 4.67
CA VAL A 50 10.91 -45.73 4.03
C VAL A 50 11.95 -45.50 5.12
N GLY A 51 12.92 -46.39 5.25
CA GLY A 51 14.02 -46.13 6.17
C GLY A 51 14.99 -47.27 6.38
N ASN A 52 15.79 -47.19 7.43
CA ASN A 52 16.78 -48.21 7.74
C ASN A 52 16.12 -49.34 8.53
N PHE A 53 16.24 -50.55 8.01
CA PHE A 53 15.78 -51.74 8.71
C PHE A 53 16.80 -52.18 9.77
N ILE A 54 16.34 -52.36 11.00
CA ILE A 54 17.13 -52.81 12.14
C ILE A 54 16.35 -53.89 12.90
N ILE A 55 17.00 -55.01 13.17
CA ILE A 55 16.49 -56.03 14.10
C ILE A 55 17.21 -55.84 15.43
N ALA A 56 16.48 -55.43 16.47
CA ALA A 56 16.98 -55.29 17.83
C ALA A 56 16.15 -56.18 18.76
N ASP A 57 16.79 -57.01 19.58
CA ASP A 57 16.14 -57.91 20.55
C ASP A 57 15.03 -58.81 19.95
N GLY A 58 15.18 -59.22 18.68
CA GLY A 58 14.19 -60.04 17.98
C GLY A 58 13.01 -59.25 17.41
N ILE A 59 13.00 -57.92 17.52
CA ILE A 59 11.97 -57.05 16.96
C ILE A 59 12.51 -56.36 15.70
N ALA A 60 11.79 -56.53 14.59
CA ALA A 60 12.03 -55.86 13.32
C ALA A 60 11.48 -54.44 13.37
N THR A 61 12.36 -53.44 13.25
CA THR A 61 11.96 -52.02 13.19
C THR A 61 12.48 -51.39 11.91
N VAL A 62 11.68 -50.51 11.32
CA VAL A 62 12.13 -49.63 10.23
C VAL A 62 12.19 -48.23 10.80
N THR A 63 13.40 -47.74 11.05
CA THR A 63 13.59 -46.37 11.50
C THR A 63 13.34 -45.44 10.31
N ALA A 64 12.17 -44.80 10.28
CA ALA A 64 11.79 -43.86 9.25
C ALA A 64 12.83 -42.72 9.18
N VAL A 65 13.31 -42.42 7.96
CA VAL A 65 14.45 -41.49 7.75
C VAL A 65 14.11 -40.02 8.02
N LYS A 66 12.83 -39.67 8.22
CA LYS A 66 12.41 -38.32 8.63
C LYS A 66 11.31 -38.40 9.67
N GLN A 67 11.66 -38.19 10.93
CA GLN A 67 10.67 -37.86 11.97
C GLN A 67 9.94 -36.59 11.55
N VAL A 68 8.61 -36.60 11.60
CA VAL A 68 7.81 -35.40 11.34
C VAL A 68 7.74 -34.60 12.64
N CYS A 69 8.06 -33.32 12.59
CA CYS A 69 7.92 -32.42 13.73
C CYS A 69 6.77 -31.44 13.51
N THR A 70 6.00 -31.20 14.58
CA THR A 70 4.95 -30.20 14.63
C THR A 70 5.38 -29.06 15.53
N PRO A 71 5.27 -27.79 15.09
CA PRO A 71 5.59 -26.65 15.93
C PRO A 71 4.55 -26.50 17.03
N GLU A 72 5.02 -26.11 18.22
CA GLU A 72 4.21 -25.80 19.39
C GLU A 72 4.42 -24.34 19.79
N VAL A 73 3.44 -23.77 20.51
CA VAL A 73 3.59 -22.42 21.04
C VAL A 73 4.73 -22.38 22.05
N GLY A 74 5.67 -21.45 21.87
CA GLY A 74 6.89 -21.34 22.66
C GLY A 74 8.11 -22.00 22.01
N ASP A 75 7.94 -22.77 20.93
CA ASP A 75 9.07 -23.32 20.18
C ASP A 75 9.90 -22.20 19.54
N THR A 76 11.21 -22.42 19.48
CA THR A 76 12.15 -21.55 18.77
C THR A 76 12.44 -22.15 17.40
N VAL A 77 12.26 -21.35 16.36
CA VAL A 77 12.39 -21.79 14.97
C VAL A 77 13.46 -21.00 14.23
N ILE A 78 14.21 -21.70 13.38
CA ILE A 78 15.08 -21.06 12.39
C ILE A 78 14.30 -20.99 11.09
N CYS A 79 14.19 -19.78 10.56
CA CYS A 79 13.41 -19.49 9.37
C CYS A 79 14.20 -18.63 8.39
N ARG A 80 13.79 -18.66 7.12
CA ARG A 80 14.31 -17.80 6.06
C ARG A 80 13.20 -16.92 5.54
N VAL A 81 13.43 -15.62 5.47
CA VAL A 81 12.44 -14.67 4.94
C VAL A 81 12.22 -14.90 3.44
N GLU A 82 10.99 -15.19 3.03
CA GLU A 82 10.62 -15.45 1.62
C GLU A 82 9.85 -14.27 1.02
N LYS A 83 8.78 -13.83 1.69
CA LYS A 83 7.93 -12.74 1.22
C LYS A 83 7.86 -11.61 2.24
N LEU A 84 7.94 -10.39 1.75
CA LEU A 84 7.81 -9.16 2.52
C LEU A 84 6.73 -8.30 1.88
N ASN A 85 5.74 -7.95 2.68
CA ASN A 85 4.72 -6.96 2.37
C ASN A 85 4.95 -5.72 3.26
N GLU A 86 4.19 -4.65 3.06
CA GLU A 86 4.42 -3.39 3.79
C GLU A 86 4.40 -3.58 5.32
N LYS A 87 3.40 -4.28 5.86
CA LYS A 87 3.23 -4.48 7.31
C LYS A 87 3.48 -5.90 7.80
N ASN A 88 3.42 -6.88 6.90
CA ASN A 88 3.48 -8.30 7.23
C ASN A 88 4.56 -8.98 6.39
N GLY A 89 5.07 -10.11 6.84
CA GLY A 89 5.96 -10.96 6.07
C GLY A 89 5.67 -12.44 6.29
N GLU A 90 6.27 -13.25 5.43
CA GLU A 90 6.21 -14.70 5.44
C GLU A 90 7.65 -15.23 5.45
N ALA A 91 7.95 -16.06 6.44
CA ALA A 91 9.23 -16.73 6.57
C ALA A 91 9.01 -18.24 6.44
N MET A 92 9.81 -18.89 5.61
CA MET A 92 9.84 -20.34 5.51
C MET A 92 10.60 -20.91 6.70
N ILE A 93 9.95 -21.75 7.49
CA ILE A 93 10.56 -22.41 8.64
C ILE A 93 11.45 -23.54 8.11
N LEU A 94 12.74 -23.50 8.46
CA LEU A 94 13.74 -24.49 8.05
C LEU A 94 13.81 -25.63 9.05
N CYS A 95 13.83 -25.29 10.34
CA CYS A 95 13.84 -26.27 11.43
C CYS A 95 13.31 -25.66 12.73
N ILE A 96 12.87 -26.53 13.64
CA ILE A 96 12.59 -26.19 15.04
C ILE A 96 13.83 -26.56 15.85
N GLU A 97 14.36 -25.62 16.64
CA GLU A 97 15.50 -25.88 17.50
C GLU A 97 15.15 -26.96 18.54
N GLY A 98 16.01 -27.96 18.69
CA GLY A 98 15.82 -29.06 19.65
C GLY A 98 14.92 -30.21 19.18
N LYS A 99 14.19 -30.07 18.06
CA LYS A 99 13.35 -31.15 17.50
C LYS A 99 13.94 -31.64 16.17
N PRO A 100 14.67 -32.77 16.14
CA PRO A 100 15.18 -33.34 14.89
C PRO A 100 14.01 -33.88 14.07
N GLY A 101 13.64 -33.21 12.99
CA GLY A 101 12.53 -33.64 12.14
C GLY A 101 12.24 -32.71 10.98
N SER A 102 11.38 -33.17 10.07
CA SER A 102 10.86 -32.37 8.97
C SER A 102 9.47 -31.83 9.29
N LEU A 103 9.22 -30.59 8.89
CA LEU A 103 7.92 -29.93 9.07
C LEU A 103 6.92 -30.41 8.02
N LEU A 104 5.66 -30.45 8.41
CA LEU A 104 4.55 -30.63 7.47
C LEU A 104 4.40 -29.39 6.58
N PRO A 105 3.94 -29.54 5.32
CA PRO A 105 3.72 -28.42 4.41
C PRO A 105 2.82 -27.31 4.97
N GLU A 106 1.84 -27.67 5.80
CA GLU A 106 0.93 -26.73 6.47
C GLU A 106 1.62 -25.83 7.50
N HIS A 107 2.73 -26.28 8.08
CA HIS A 107 3.51 -25.58 9.11
C HIS A 107 4.81 -24.98 8.56
N LEU A 108 5.01 -25.05 7.24
CA LEU A 108 6.27 -24.68 6.58
C LEU A 108 6.47 -23.17 6.51
N TYR A 109 5.40 -22.38 6.65
CA TYR A 109 5.44 -20.92 6.55
C TYR A 109 4.91 -20.27 7.83
N GLY A 110 5.77 -19.45 8.44
CA GLY A 110 5.45 -18.60 9.58
C GLY A 110 5.17 -17.16 9.14
N HIS A 111 4.09 -16.59 9.64
CA HIS A 111 3.71 -15.21 9.39
C HIS A 111 4.15 -14.30 10.53
N PHE A 112 4.64 -13.11 10.18
CA PHE A 112 5.03 -12.10 11.16
C PHE A 112 4.52 -10.71 10.77
N HIS A 113 4.44 -9.83 11.76
CA HIS A 113 4.03 -8.44 11.61
C HIS A 113 5.18 -7.50 11.97
N VAL A 114 5.22 -6.31 11.37
CA VAL A 114 6.28 -5.31 11.58
C VAL A 114 6.51 -4.95 13.05
N THR A 115 5.44 -4.99 13.87
CA THR A 115 5.50 -4.71 15.32
C THR A 115 6.20 -5.79 16.13
N GLY A 116 6.28 -7.01 15.59
CA GLY A 116 6.92 -8.17 16.21
C GLY A 116 8.36 -8.41 15.74
N LEU A 117 8.97 -7.44 15.03
CA LEU A 117 10.36 -7.57 14.55
C LEU A 117 11.38 -7.05 15.56
N VAL A 118 11.19 -5.82 16.05
CA VAL A 118 12.13 -5.15 16.95
C VAL A 118 11.40 -4.13 17.79
N ASP A 119 11.91 -3.83 18.99
CA ASP A 119 11.42 -2.72 19.81
C ASP A 119 11.93 -1.36 19.32
N ARG A 120 11.67 -1.05 18.05
CA ARG A 120 11.95 0.24 17.42
C ARG A 120 10.86 0.49 16.39
N TYR A 121 10.42 1.74 16.26
CA TYR A 121 9.36 2.05 15.30
C TYR A 121 9.85 1.79 13.87
N MET A 122 9.21 0.83 13.21
CA MET A 122 9.48 0.47 11.82
C MET A 122 8.29 0.88 10.95
N HIS A 123 8.57 1.58 9.87
CA HIS A 123 7.55 1.95 8.90
C HIS A 123 7.10 0.75 8.08
N GLN A 124 8.05 -0.13 7.70
CA GLN A 124 7.78 -1.33 6.93
C GLN A 124 8.61 -2.52 7.45
N THR A 125 8.15 -3.74 7.16
CA THR A 125 8.90 -4.97 7.50
C THR A 125 10.27 -5.01 6.82
N ALA A 126 10.33 -4.54 5.57
CA ALA A 126 11.54 -4.52 4.77
C ALA A 126 12.66 -3.67 5.40
N ASP A 127 12.32 -2.66 6.21
CA ASP A 127 13.33 -1.81 6.87
C ASP A 127 14.11 -2.56 7.96
N ALA A 128 13.56 -3.65 8.49
CA ALA A 128 14.16 -4.45 9.56
C ALA A 128 14.68 -5.82 9.09
N VAL A 129 14.12 -6.39 8.02
CA VAL A 129 14.53 -7.69 7.46
C VAL A 129 14.45 -7.65 5.94
N ARG A 130 15.27 -8.45 5.24
CA ARG A 130 15.22 -8.62 3.79
C ARG A 130 14.94 -10.06 3.39
N ARG A 131 14.62 -10.27 2.11
CA ARG A 131 14.47 -11.61 1.56
C ARG A 131 15.79 -12.37 1.69
N ARG A 132 15.69 -13.67 1.96
CA ARG A 132 16.83 -14.59 2.19
C ARG A 132 17.61 -14.37 3.49
N ASP A 133 17.26 -13.37 4.30
CA ASP A 133 17.78 -13.28 5.65
C ASP A 133 17.36 -14.55 6.42
N VAL A 134 18.32 -15.13 7.14
CA VAL A 134 18.08 -16.27 8.02
C VAL A 134 17.89 -15.71 9.42
N CYS A 135 16.77 -16.05 10.04
CA CYS A 135 16.32 -15.48 11.28
C CYS A 135 15.93 -16.57 12.29
N ARG A 136 16.11 -16.29 13.56
CA ARG A 136 15.53 -17.05 14.67
C ARG A 136 14.27 -16.36 15.14
N ALA A 137 13.19 -17.12 15.34
CA ALA A 137 11.91 -16.58 15.79
C ALA A 137 11.26 -17.49 16.83
N LEU A 138 10.37 -16.92 17.64
CA LEU A 138 9.54 -17.63 18.60
C LEU A 138 8.15 -17.89 17.99
N VAL A 139 7.64 -19.11 18.12
CA VAL A 139 6.28 -19.46 17.69
C VAL A 139 5.28 -18.98 18.75
N LYS A 140 4.34 -18.12 18.35
CA LYS A 140 3.27 -17.60 19.22
C LYS A 140 1.93 -18.30 19.05
N GLU A 141 1.61 -18.63 17.81
CA GLU A 141 0.35 -19.27 17.45
C GLU A 141 0.66 -20.30 16.36
N VAL A 142 -0.06 -21.43 16.34
CA VAL A 142 0.15 -22.51 15.34
C VAL A 142 -1.08 -22.65 14.43
N SER A 143 -2.29 -22.50 14.97
CA SER A 143 -3.55 -22.60 14.24
C SER A 143 -4.38 -21.32 14.41
N PRO A 144 -5.01 -20.77 13.35
CA PRO A 144 -5.15 -21.33 12.01
C PRO A 144 -3.91 -21.20 11.11
N VAL A 145 -2.93 -20.41 11.53
CA VAL A 145 -1.69 -20.15 10.78
C VAL A 145 -0.55 -20.01 11.78
N VAL A 146 0.65 -20.49 11.43
CA VAL A 146 1.82 -20.33 12.29
C VAL A 146 2.22 -18.85 12.35
N ARG A 147 2.14 -18.23 13.53
CA ARG A 147 2.63 -16.88 13.78
C ARG A 147 3.95 -16.92 14.52
N ILE A 148 4.91 -16.16 14.01
CA ILE A 148 6.25 -16.06 14.57
C ILE A 148 6.56 -14.62 14.99
N ASP A 149 7.35 -14.48 16.05
CA ASP A 149 7.75 -13.21 16.65
C ASP A 149 9.27 -13.18 16.86
N PHE A 150 9.89 -12.05 16.57
CA PHE A 150 11.35 -11.85 16.69
C PHE A 150 11.71 -10.93 17.87
N ARG A 151 10.71 -10.27 18.47
CA ARG A 151 10.91 -9.17 19.42
C ARG A 151 10.96 -9.65 20.88
N GLU A 152 10.22 -10.69 21.23
CA GLU A 152 10.07 -11.09 22.64
C GLU A 152 11.36 -11.54 23.33
N ARG A 153 12.31 -12.07 22.57
CA ARG A 153 13.60 -12.52 23.11
C ARG A 153 14.74 -11.92 22.28
N ASN A 154 15.81 -11.49 22.94
CA ASN A 154 16.97 -10.87 22.30
C ASN A 154 17.78 -11.84 21.42
N ASP A 155 17.63 -13.15 21.65
CA ASP A 155 18.23 -14.17 20.81
C ASP A 155 17.44 -14.42 19.52
N CYS A 156 16.23 -13.86 19.40
CA CYS A 156 15.43 -13.86 18.19
C CYS A 156 15.71 -12.61 17.34
N GLY A 157 15.61 -12.76 16.03
CA GLY A 157 16.03 -11.75 15.06
C GLY A 157 16.83 -12.37 13.91
N VAL A 158 17.48 -11.51 13.13
CA VAL A 158 18.36 -11.91 12.03
C VAL A 158 19.63 -12.54 12.61
N LEU A 159 19.94 -13.76 12.17
CA LEU A 159 21.17 -14.49 12.49
C LEU A 159 22.22 -14.31 11.40
N HIS A 160 21.78 -14.26 10.14
CA HIS A 160 22.66 -14.11 8.99
C HIS A 160 21.95 -13.29 7.89
N ALA A 161 22.68 -12.32 7.34
CA ALA A 161 22.22 -11.45 6.28
C ALA A 161 23.29 -11.28 5.21
N ILE A 162 22.82 -11.09 3.97
CA ILE A 162 23.66 -10.85 2.80
C ILE A 162 23.44 -9.43 2.28
N CYS A 163 24.49 -8.86 1.69
CA CYS A 163 24.44 -7.55 1.07
C CYS A 163 23.60 -7.62 -0.23
N PRO A 164 22.60 -6.75 -0.43
CA PRO A 164 21.85 -6.76 -1.69
C PRO A 164 22.73 -6.47 -2.92
N SER A 165 23.65 -5.51 -2.81
CA SER A 165 24.44 -5.03 -3.95
C SER A 165 25.50 -6.02 -4.47
N CYS A 166 26.25 -6.69 -3.58
CA CYS A 166 27.31 -7.64 -3.96
C CYS A 166 27.04 -9.08 -3.50
N GLY A 167 26.19 -9.24 -2.47
CA GLY A 167 25.86 -10.50 -1.82
C GLY A 167 26.99 -11.17 -1.06
N ASP A 168 27.95 -10.37 -0.60
CA ASP A 168 28.81 -10.73 0.54
C ASP A 168 28.03 -10.66 1.86
N THR A 169 28.53 -11.36 2.88
CA THR A 169 27.95 -11.37 4.22
C THR A 169 28.04 -9.99 4.88
N LEU A 170 26.96 -9.56 5.53
CA LEU A 170 26.95 -8.33 6.31
C LEU A 170 27.57 -8.55 7.69
N VAL A 171 28.28 -7.53 8.20
CA VAL A 171 28.88 -7.53 9.53
C VAL A 171 28.14 -6.53 10.41
N ALA A 172 27.98 -6.86 11.69
CA ALA A 172 27.40 -5.96 12.67
C ALA A 172 28.39 -4.84 13.00
N ASP A 173 27.97 -3.60 12.76
CA ASP A 173 28.74 -2.40 13.05
C ASP A 173 27.78 -1.23 13.22
N LEU A 174 27.80 -0.59 14.39
CA LEU A 174 26.88 0.49 14.69
C LEU A 174 27.47 1.85 14.28
N GLN A 175 26.92 2.39 13.20
CA GLN A 175 27.25 3.73 12.72
C GLN A 175 25.98 4.59 12.67
N GLY A 176 25.73 5.29 13.78
CA GLY A 176 24.53 6.10 13.97
C GLY A 176 23.29 5.23 14.10
N ASP A 177 22.42 5.30 13.10
CA ASP A 177 21.18 4.52 13.04
C ASP A 177 21.32 3.16 12.35
N TRP A 178 22.42 2.95 11.64
CA TRP A 178 22.70 1.73 10.88
C TRP A 178 23.51 0.76 11.71
N ASN A 179 23.10 -0.50 11.75
CA ASN A 179 23.72 -1.52 12.59
C ASN A 179 24.42 -2.64 11.80
N VAL A 180 24.31 -2.63 10.47
CA VAL A 180 25.06 -3.54 9.60
C VAL A 180 25.77 -2.79 8.50
N ASN A 181 26.97 -3.27 8.17
CA ASN A 181 27.77 -2.79 7.05
C ASN A 181 28.21 -3.96 6.14
N CYS A 182 28.49 -3.64 4.88
CA CYS A 182 29.17 -4.52 3.94
C CYS A 182 30.61 -4.05 3.77
N GLN A 183 31.57 -4.94 4.01
CA GLN A 183 33.00 -4.64 3.89
C GLN A 183 33.46 -4.45 2.44
N SER A 184 32.72 -5.01 1.46
CA SER A 184 33.14 -5.02 0.05
C SER A 184 32.63 -3.82 -0.75
N CYS A 185 31.41 -3.36 -0.49
CA CYS A 185 30.76 -2.29 -1.27
C CYS A 185 30.26 -1.11 -0.43
N ASN A 186 30.64 -1.03 0.86
CA ASN A 186 30.23 0.01 1.80
C ASN A 186 28.70 0.18 1.96
N TYR A 187 27.90 -0.80 1.54
CA TYR A 187 26.47 -0.81 1.80
C TYR A 187 26.21 -0.79 3.31
N ARG A 188 25.28 0.06 3.76
CA ARG A 188 24.87 0.19 5.15
C ARG A 188 23.37 0.11 5.24
N SER A 189 22.88 -0.59 6.25
CA SER A 189 21.45 -0.64 6.51
C SER A 189 21.14 -0.99 7.94
N PHE A 190 19.85 -1.00 8.27
CA PHE A 190 19.36 -1.53 9.52
C PHE A 190 18.84 -2.96 9.31
N ARG A 191 19.11 -3.83 10.27
CA ARG A 191 18.52 -5.17 10.39
C ARG A 191 18.10 -5.41 11.84
N ALA A 192 17.01 -6.13 12.09
CA ALA A 192 16.63 -6.53 13.45
C ALA A 192 17.53 -7.68 13.93
N LEU A 193 18.71 -7.37 14.47
CA LEU A 193 19.74 -8.35 14.79
C LEU A 193 19.35 -9.18 16.02
N ALA A 194 19.57 -10.49 15.94
CA ALA A 194 19.62 -11.36 17.10
C ALA A 194 20.98 -11.24 17.82
N ASP A 195 21.04 -11.64 19.09
CA ASP A 195 22.31 -11.67 19.85
C ASP A 195 23.43 -12.43 19.14
N ASN A 196 23.08 -13.53 18.46
CA ASN A 196 24.03 -14.43 17.80
C ASN A 196 24.28 -14.07 16.33
N PHE A 197 23.98 -12.85 15.89
CA PHE A 197 24.21 -12.44 14.50
C PHE A 197 25.67 -12.64 14.08
N ALA A 198 25.88 -13.35 12.98
CA ALA A 198 27.19 -13.71 12.43
C ALA A 198 28.14 -14.49 13.37
N ALA A 199 27.69 -14.92 14.56
CA ALA A 199 28.48 -15.70 15.51
C ALA A 199 28.38 -17.22 15.29
N GLY A 200 27.39 -17.69 14.52
CA GLY A 200 27.13 -19.12 14.37
C GLY A 200 26.81 -19.77 15.71
N PHE A 201 27.64 -20.73 16.13
CA PHE A 201 27.52 -21.41 17.42
C PHE A 201 28.35 -20.79 18.56
N ALA A 202 29.06 -19.68 18.30
CA ALA A 202 29.87 -19.03 19.31
C ALA A 202 28.98 -18.36 20.38
N GLN A 203 29.34 -18.52 21.64
CA GLN A 203 28.80 -17.70 22.73
C GLN A 203 29.53 -16.35 22.72
N LEU A 204 28.77 -15.27 22.60
CA LEU A 204 29.29 -13.91 22.59
C LEU A 204 29.12 -13.27 23.96
N ASP A 205 30.14 -12.52 24.41
CA ASP A 205 30.08 -11.75 25.66
C ASP A 205 29.13 -10.55 25.56
N GLN A 206 28.91 -10.02 24.35
CA GLN A 206 27.93 -8.98 24.04
C GLN A 206 27.14 -9.37 22.78
N GLY A 207 25.82 -9.45 22.92
CA GLY A 207 24.92 -9.79 21.84
C GLY A 207 24.73 -8.64 20.85
N ALA A 208 24.71 -8.95 19.56
CA ALA A 208 24.51 -7.97 18.50
C ALA A 208 23.12 -7.28 18.55
N SER A 209 22.15 -7.84 19.29
CA SER A 209 20.84 -7.20 19.47
C SER A 209 20.92 -5.84 20.19
N ALA A 210 21.97 -5.62 20.99
CA ALA A 210 22.23 -4.33 21.63
C ALA A 210 22.39 -3.19 20.61
N LEU A 211 22.82 -3.50 19.39
CA LEU A 211 23.02 -2.55 18.29
C LEU A 211 21.68 -2.17 17.62
N ASN A 212 20.56 -2.78 17.99
CA ASN A 212 19.24 -2.45 17.44
C ASN A 212 18.72 -1.08 17.92
N ASN A 213 19.36 -0.48 18.95
CA ASN A 213 18.95 0.81 19.52
C ASN A 213 17.44 0.81 19.90
N SER A 214 17.01 -0.19 20.67
CA SER A 214 15.62 -0.33 21.10
C SER A 214 15.12 0.92 21.84
N GLY A 215 13.86 1.30 21.57
CA GLY A 215 13.19 2.46 22.13
C GLY A 215 13.63 3.82 21.58
N LYS A 216 14.71 3.91 20.79
CA LYS A 216 15.20 5.18 20.23
C LYS A 216 14.48 5.59 18.94
N ARG A 217 14.29 6.90 18.76
CA ARG A 217 13.81 7.47 17.49
C ARG A 217 14.89 7.42 16.42
N TRP A 218 14.48 7.53 15.16
CA TRP A 218 15.40 7.65 14.04
C TRP A 218 16.01 9.05 13.98
N GLY A 219 17.26 9.13 13.57
CA GLY A 219 17.92 10.39 13.24
C GLY A 219 17.40 10.99 11.94
N SER A 220 17.72 12.25 11.71
CA SER A 220 17.22 13.03 10.57
C SER A 220 17.62 12.44 9.20
N GLU A 221 18.80 11.83 9.10
CA GLU A 221 19.27 11.17 7.87
C GLU A 221 18.38 9.95 7.54
N ALA A 222 18.12 9.09 8.52
CA ALA A 222 17.24 7.93 8.35
C ALA A 222 15.79 8.36 8.05
N GLU A 223 15.27 9.37 8.75
CA GLU A 223 13.93 9.92 8.48
C GLU A 223 13.80 10.48 7.05
N SER A 224 14.85 11.11 6.52
CA SER A 224 14.87 11.61 5.14
C SER A 224 14.76 10.50 4.10
N LEU A 225 15.33 9.32 4.38
CA LEU A 225 15.22 8.14 3.52
C LEU A 225 13.81 7.53 3.61
N PHE A 226 13.24 7.48 4.80
CA PHE A 226 11.87 7.00 5.00
C PHE A 226 10.82 7.90 4.33
N ALA A 227 11.10 9.21 4.24
CA ALA A 227 10.23 10.20 3.61
C ALA A 227 10.07 10.05 2.08
N LYS A 228 10.96 9.31 1.41
CA LYS A 228 10.88 9.03 -0.04
C LYS A 228 9.66 8.17 -0.43
N GLY A 229 8.92 7.65 0.55
CA GLY A 229 7.69 6.91 0.35
C GLY A 229 7.89 5.50 -0.23
N PRO A 230 6.80 4.79 -0.58
CA PRO A 230 6.86 3.40 -1.03
C PRO A 230 7.68 3.18 -2.31
N SER A 231 7.76 4.18 -3.20
CA SER A 231 8.50 4.10 -4.47
C SER A 231 10.01 3.98 -4.28
N GLY A 232 10.58 4.78 -3.38
CA GLY A 232 12.00 4.66 -3.01
C GLY A 232 12.31 3.35 -2.28
N ARG A 233 11.31 2.75 -1.63
CA ARG A 233 11.47 1.47 -0.91
C ARG A 233 11.35 0.26 -1.82
N ALA A 234 10.49 0.33 -2.84
CA ALA A 234 10.39 -0.69 -3.87
C ALA A 234 11.72 -0.86 -4.63
N THR A 235 12.48 0.21 -4.83
CA THR A 235 13.84 0.13 -5.40
C THR A 235 14.82 -0.62 -4.51
N PHE A 236 14.76 -0.44 -3.19
CA PHE A 236 15.65 -1.18 -2.28
C PHE A 236 15.28 -2.68 -2.16
N ILE A 237 14.01 -3.04 -2.31
CA ILE A 237 13.61 -4.46 -2.44
C ILE A 237 14.04 -5.01 -3.80
N ALA A 238 14.03 -4.19 -4.85
CA ALA A 238 14.52 -4.59 -6.16
C ALA A 238 16.04 -4.87 -6.17
N GLU A 239 16.82 -4.14 -5.37
CA GLU A 239 18.26 -4.39 -5.18
C GLU A 239 18.56 -5.78 -4.59
N ASP A 240 17.62 -6.44 -3.90
CA ASP A 240 17.80 -7.80 -3.37
C ASP A 240 17.79 -8.88 -4.47
N PHE A 241 17.22 -8.58 -5.64
CA PHE A 241 17.26 -9.48 -6.78
C PHE A 241 18.59 -9.29 -7.50
N ARG A 242 19.52 -10.22 -7.29
CA ARG A 242 20.62 -10.42 -8.25
C ARG A 242 19.97 -10.59 -9.62
N GLU A 243 20.32 -9.76 -10.59
CA GLU A 243 19.85 -9.90 -11.97
C GLU A 243 20.41 -11.20 -12.55
N ASP A 244 19.74 -12.32 -12.25
CA ASP A 244 20.00 -13.65 -12.77
C ASP A 244 19.25 -13.89 -14.10
N GLY A 245 18.80 -12.79 -14.73
CA GLY A 245 18.19 -12.77 -16.06
C GLY A 245 16.74 -13.29 -16.11
N ARG A 246 16.10 -13.60 -14.98
CA ARG A 246 14.70 -14.01 -14.95
C ARG A 246 13.79 -12.80 -14.77
N ASP A 247 12.76 -12.73 -15.61
CA ASP A 247 11.75 -11.68 -15.51
C ASP A 247 11.03 -11.73 -14.17
N ARG A 248 10.87 -10.56 -13.55
CA ARG A 248 10.17 -10.41 -12.28
C ARG A 248 8.68 -10.67 -12.49
N GLU A 249 8.20 -11.81 -12.01
CA GLU A 249 6.76 -12.01 -11.79
C GLU A 249 6.34 -11.23 -10.55
N TYR A 250 5.83 -10.02 -10.76
CA TYR A 250 5.02 -9.35 -9.76
C TYR A 250 3.72 -10.13 -9.64
N PHE A 251 3.42 -10.65 -8.45
CA PHE A 251 2.14 -11.30 -8.13
C PHE A 251 1.01 -10.30 -8.41
N ARG A 252 0.44 -10.38 -9.62
CA ARG A 252 -0.70 -9.59 -10.06
C ARG A 252 -1.91 -10.41 -9.68
N PHE A 253 -2.72 -9.89 -8.77
CA PHE A 253 -3.99 -10.51 -8.41
C PHE A 253 -4.83 -10.64 -9.70
N GLU A 254 -4.95 -11.85 -10.25
CA GLU A 254 -5.85 -12.15 -11.37
C GLU A 254 -7.28 -12.15 -10.85
N GLY A 255 -7.81 -10.94 -10.66
CA GLY A 255 -9.18 -10.73 -10.23
C GLY A 255 -9.60 -9.33 -10.61
N GLN A 256 -10.43 -9.25 -11.65
CA GLN A 256 -11.09 -8.05 -12.18
C GLN A 256 -10.19 -6.99 -12.83
N GLN A 257 -10.08 -7.16 -14.14
CA GLN A 257 -9.68 -6.17 -15.12
C GLN A 257 -10.65 -4.97 -15.06
N SER A 258 -10.31 -3.95 -14.27
CA SER A 258 -10.86 -2.60 -14.41
C SER A 258 -9.79 -1.57 -14.05
N GLY A 259 -9.44 -0.74 -15.04
CA GLY A 259 -8.85 0.58 -14.81
C GLY A 259 -7.47 0.65 -14.17
N GLY A 260 -6.42 0.19 -14.86
CA GLY A 260 -5.03 0.40 -14.42
C GLY A 260 -4.15 0.85 -15.57
N GLY A 261 -3.97 2.17 -15.71
CA GLY A 261 -3.16 2.79 -16.74
C GLY A 261 -1.74 2.24 -16.82
N GLY A 262 -1.48 1.46 -17.87
CA GLY A 262 -0.12 1.30 -18.38
C GLY A 262 0.42 2.68 -18.74
N ARG A 263 1.65 2.95 -18.33
CA ARG A 263 2.37 4.18 -18.66
C ARG A 263 2.59 4.20 -20.18
N ARG A 264 1.61 4.67 -20.96
CA ARG A 264 1.79 4.99 -22.38
C ARG A 264 2.95 5.98 -22.46
N GLU A 265 3.91 5.71 -23.35
CA GLU A 265 5.00 6.63 -23.62
C GLU A 265 4.41 8.02 -23.87
N LYS A 266 4.92 9.01 -23.14
CA LYS A 266 4.46 10.39 -23.33
C LYS A 266 4.83 10.80 -24.74
N ALA A 267 3.82 11.04 -25.58
CA ALA A 267 4.01 11.60 -26.91
C ALA A 267 4.82 12.90 -26.83
N LYS A 268 5.62 13.17 -27.86
CA LYS A 268 6.44 14.38 -27.95
C LYS A 268 5.53 15.63 -27.80
N PRO A 269 6.00 16.69 -27.11
CA PRO A 269 5.17 17.86 -26.83
C PRO A 269 4.66 18.52 -28.13
N GLY A 270 3.36 18.74 -28.21
CA GLY A 270 2.67 19.36 -29.34
C GLY A 270 2.17 18.38 -30.42
N CYS A 271 2.25 17.07 -30.18
CA CYS A 271 1.70 16.07 -31.10
C CYS A 271 0.31 15.57 -30.67
N LYS A 272 -0.19 16.01 -29.50
CA LYS A 272 -1.48 15.61 -28.94
C LYS A 272 -2.48 16.74 -29.04
N LEU A 273 -3.61 16.48 -29.68
CA LEU A 273 -4.74 17.40 -29.81
C LEU A 273 -5.88 17.00 -28.87
N PHE A 274 -6.54 18.01 -28.30
CA PHE A 274 -7.81 17.94 -27.60
C PHE A 274 -8.94 18.33 -28.55
N VAL A 275 -9.94 17.45 -28.67
CA VAL A 275 -11.14 17.65 -29.49
C VAL A 275 -12.34 17.79 -28.56
N GLY A 276 -12.86 19.00 -28.41
CA GLY A 276 -14.04 19.30 -27.58
C GLY A 276 -15.32 19.50 -28.40
N GLY A 277 -16.47 19.38 -27.76
CA GLY A 277 -17.77 19.65 -28.40
C GLY A 277 -18.34 18.48 -29.20
N LEU A 278 -17.86 17.26 -28.93
CA LEU A 278 -18.33 16.05 -29.61
C LEU A 278 -19.79 15.73 -29.22
N PRO A 279 -20.63 15.28 -30.18
CA PRO A 279 -21.96 14.76 -29.88
C PRO A 279 -21.86 13.45 -29.11
N ARG A 280 -22.84 13.16 -28.23
CA ARG A 280 -22.78 12.03 -27.28
C ARG A 280 -22.79 10.63 -27.91
N GLU A 281 -23.15 10.59 -29.18
CA GLU A 281 -23.26 9.38 -29.99
C GLU A 281 -21.96 9.04 -30.73
N ILE A 282 -20.99 9.98 -30.79
CA ILE A 282 -19.75 9.77 -31.54
C ILE A 282 -18.82 8.81 -30.80
N GLY A 283 -18.37 7.79 -31.53
CA GLY A 283 -17.40 6.80 -31.05
C GLY A 283 -15.96 7.20 -31.33
N THR A 284 -15.03 6.37 -30.84
CA THR A 284 -13.59 6.54 -31.12
C THR A 284 -13.27 6.28 -32.59
N ASP A 285 -13.97 5.35 -33.24
CA ASP A 285 -13.73 4.96 -34.64
C ASP A 285 -14.12 6.06 -35.63
N GLU A 286 -15.29 6.70 -35.44
CA GLU A 286 -15.73 7.81 -36.30
C GLU A 286 -14.79 9.03 -36.19
N LEU A 287 -14.29 9.28 -34.98
CA LEU A 287 -13.31 10.33 -34.74
C LEU A 287 -11.97 9.98 -35.41
N ARG A 288 -11.57 8.72 -35.39
CA ARG A 288 -10.38 8.25 -36.13
C ARG A 288 -10.55 8.42 -37.63
N ASP A 289 -11.70 8.09 -38.21
CA ASP A 289 -11.90 8.23 -39.66
C ASP A 289 -11.84 9.69 -40.14
N LEU A 290 -12.35 10.62 -39.33
CA LEU A 290 -12.29 12.06 -39.60
C LEU A 290 -10.86 12.60 -39.61
N PHE A 291 -10.05 12.20 -38.64
CA PHE A 291 -8.68 12.69 -38.47
C PHE A 291 -7.66 11.93 -39.34
N SER A 292 -8.02 10.77 -39.90
CA SER A 292 -7.17 9.95 -40.77
C SER A 292 -6.80 10.66 -42.08
N LYS A 293 -7.64 11.59 -42.54
CA LYS A 293 -7.42 12.38 -43.76
C LYS A 293 -6.22 13.35 -43.67
N PHE A 294 -5.77 13.66 -42.46
CA PHE A 294 -4.74 14.69 -42.22
C PHE A 294 -3.37 14.11 -41.87
N GLY A 295 -3.28 12.80 -41.58
CA GLY A 295 -2.00 12.13 -41.32
C GLY A 295 -2.11 10.86 -40.50
N GLU A 296 -0.97 10.20 -40.30
CA GLU A 296 -0.86 8.98 -39.50
C GLU A 296 -1.02 9.29 -37.99
N MET A 297 -2.04 8.67 -37.38
CA MET A 297 -2.35 8.82 -35.95
C MET A 297 -1.73 7.69 -35.14
N SER A 298 -1.03 8.07 -34.07
CA SER A 298 -0.44 7.14 -33.11
C SER A 298 -1.46 6.64 -32.08
N ASP A 299 -2.40 7.51 -31.68
CA ASP A 299 -3.38 7.17 -30.63
C ASP A 299 -4.65 8.03 -30.77
N CYS A 300 -5.82 7.44 -30.54
CA CYS A 300 -7.09 8.15 -30.49
C CYS A 300 -7.93 7.62 -29.32
N PHE A 301 -8.49 8.51 -28.52
CA PHE A 301 -9.20 8.14 -27.31
C PHE A 301 -10.35 9.10 -27.00
N VAL A 302 -11.57 8.56 -26.92
CA VAL A 302 -12.76 9.31 -26.49
C VAL A 302 -13.19 8.78 -25.11
N PRO A 303 -12.97 9.54 -24.02
CA PRO A 303 -13.45 9.16 -22.70
C PRO A 303 -14.98 9.01 -22.66
N THR A 304 -15.45 7.87 -22.16
CA THR A 304 -16.86 7.61 -21.82
C THR A 304 -17.10 7.78 -20.33
N ASP A 305 -18.33 8.12 -19.96
CA ASP A 305 -18.82 8.16 -18.59
C ASP A 305 -19.24 6.75 -18.14
N ASP A 306 -19.52 6.56 -16.84
CA ASP A 306 -19.90 5.26 -16.27
C ASP A 306 -21.19 4.67 -16.87
N GLY A 307 -22.03 5.51 -17.49
CA GLY A 307 -23.22 5.12 -18.24
C GLY A 307 -22.99 4.81 -19.73
N GLY A 308 -21.73 4.71 -20.19
CA GLY A 308 -21.36 4.37 -21.57
C GLY A 308 -21.48 5.51 -22.59
N ALA A 309 -22.05 6.66 -22.22
CA ALA A 309 -22.11 7.84 -23.07
C ALA A 309 -20.76 8.60 -23.08
N ASN A 310 -20.37 9.18 -24.21
CA ASN A 310 -19.12 9.93 -24.26
C ASN A 310 -19.20 11.24 -23.42
N ARG A 311 -18.05 11.68 -22.92
CA ARG A 311 -17.95 12.90 -22.09
C ARG A 311 -17.95 14.19 -22.92
N GLY A 312 -18.23 14.10 -24.23
CA GLY A 312 -18.28 15.24 -25.16
C GLY A 312 -16.93 15.81 -25.57
N PHE A 313 -15.84 15.09 -25.30
CA PHE A 313 -14.49 15.44 -25.76
C PHE A 313 -13.65 14.19 -25.99
N GLY A 314 -12.58 14.31 -26.75
CA GLY A 314 -11.63 13.25 -27.07
C GLY A 314 -10.22 13.78 -27.26
N PHE A 315 -9.26 12.86 -27.36
CA PHE A 315 -7.86 13.16 -27.61
C PHE A 315 -7.37 12.40 -28.84
N VAL A 316 -6.59 13.09 -29.67
CA VAL A 316 -5.94 12.52 -30.85
C VAL A 316 -4.45 12.81 -30.75
N THR A 317 -3.61 11.81 -31.00
CA THR A 317 -2.16 11.97 -30.99
C THR A 317 -1.64 11.58 -32.37
N PHE A 318 -0.94 12.51 -33.01
CA PHE A 318 -0.25 12.29 -34.28
C PHE A 318 1.20 11.89 -34.06
N GLY A 319 1.81 11.28 -35.07
CA GLY A 319 3.27 11.03 -35.09
C GLY A 319 4.08 12.33 -35.21
N ASP A 320 3.53 13.31 -35.93
CA ASP A 320 4.20 14.57 -36.24
C ASP A 320 3.43 15.79 -35.72
N LYS A 321 4.18 16.80 -35.26
CA LYS A 321 3.61 18.07 -34.80
C LYS A 321 3.00 18.90 -35.94
N ALA A 322 3.62 18.86 -37.12
CA ALA A 322 3.16 19.62 -38.28
C ALA A 322 1.77 19.17 -38.77
N THR A 323 1.49 17.86 -38.72
CA THR A 323 0.18 17.30 -39.08
C THR A 323 -0.87 17.61 -38.00
N ALA A 324 -0.48 17.58 -36.72
CA ALA A 324 -1.34 18.01 -35.62
C ALA A 324 -1.78 19.48 -35.75
N ASP A 325 -0.85 20.39 -36.06
CA ASP A 325 -1.14 21.82 -36.22
C ASP A 325 -2.02 22.12 -37.46
N ALA A 326 -1.84 21.36 -38.55
CA ALA A 326 -2.68 21.47 -39.74
C ALA A 326 -4.11 20.97 -39.47
N ALA A 327 -4.24 19.80 -38.84
CA ALA A 327 -5.54 19.24 -38.45
C ALA A 327 -6.29 20.15 -37.48
N ALA A 328 -5.59 20.78 -36.51
CA ALA A 328 -6.20 21.71 -35.58
C ALA A 328 -6.78 22.96 -36.28
N LYS A 329 -6.08 23.54 -37.27
CA LYS A 329 -6.57 24.73 -37.97
C LYS A 329 -7.77 24.45 -38.88
N GLU A 330 -7.81 23.28 -39.50
CA GLU A 330 -8.82 22.96 -40.50
C GLU A 330 -10.09 22.36 -39.88
N LEU A 331 -9.96 21.61 -38.78
CA LEU A 331 -11.09 20.97 -38.10
C LEU A 331 -11.67 21.78 -36.93
N ASP A 332 -11.02 22.87 -36.50
CA ASP A 332 -11.59 23.78 -35.50
C ASP A 332 -12.83 24.50 -36.05
N GLY A 333 -13.99 24.25 -35.44
CA GLY A 333 -15.28 24.77 -35.88
C GLY A 333 -16.06 23.88 -36.86
N HIS A 334 -15.53 22.71 -37.24
CA HIS A 334 -16.24 21.76 -38.10
C HIS A 334 -17.54 21.28 -37.44
N ARG A 335 -18.60 21.06 -38.23
CA ARG A 335 -19.91 20.64 -37.72
C ARG A 335 -20.10 19.13 -37.87
N ILE A 336 -20.32 18.45 -36.75
CA ILE A 336 -20.68 17.02 -36.71
C ILE A 336 -22.01 16.88 -35.98
N ASN A 337 -23.00 16.29 -36.64
CA ASN A 337 -24.36 16.07 -36.13
C ASN A 337 -24.97 17.33 -35.45
N GLY A 338 -24.78 18.50 -36.10
CA GLY A 338 -25.32 19.78 -35.62
C GLY A 338 -24.52 20.49 -34.53
N ARG A 339 -23.48 19.86 -33.95
CA ARG A 339 -22.56 20.50 -32.99
C ARG A 339 -21.24 20.90 -33.65
N ARG A 340 -20.71 22.05 -33.25
CA ARG A 340 -19.38 22.51 -33.66
C ARG A 340 -18.33 21.86 -32.76
N ILE A 341 -17.37 21.17 -33.36
CA ILE A 341 -16.20 20.68 -32.64
C ILE A 341 -15.16 21.79 -32.52
N GLY A 342 -14.38 21.77 -31.45
CA GLY A 342 -13.23 22.64 -31.26
C GLY A 342 -11.97 21.81 -31.09
N VAL A 343 -10.93 22.08 -31.87
CA VAL A 343 -9.67 21.32 -31.86
C VAL A 343 -8.54 22.21 -31.36
N ARG A 344 -7.82 21.79 -30.32
CA ARG A 344 -6.73 22.56 -29.69
C ARG A 344 -5.55 21.67 -29.34
N ASP A 345 -4.37 22.25 -29.20
CA ASP A 345 -3.20 21.53 -28.69
C ASP A 345 -3.40 21.15 -27.21
N ALA A 346 -3.34 19.86 -26.89
CA ALA A 346 -3.56 19.34 -25.55
C ALA A 346 -2.41 19.67 -24.59
N ASP A 347 -1.21 19.96 -25.10
CA ASP A 347 -0.05 20.32 -24.28
C ASP A 347 0.01 21.83 -23.99
N SER A 348 -0.79 22.64 -24.69
CA SER A 348 -0.88 24.09 -24.45
C SER A 348 -1.54 24.44 -23.09
N ASP A 349 -2.30 23.51 -22.51
CA ASP A 349 -2.87 23.62 -21.16
C ASP A 349 -1.81 23.46 -20.04
N ASN A 350 -0.58 23.03 -20.38
CA ASN A 350 0.51 22.90 -19.41
C ASN A 350 1.18 24.23 -19.04
N LYS A 351 0.70 25.36 -19.57
CA LYS A 351 0.79 26.65 -18.86
C LYS A 351 -0.27 26.69 -17.75
N LYS A 352 -0.04 25.93 -16.68
CA LYS A 352 -0.42 26.30 -15.31
C LYS A 352 0.37 27.55 -14.87
N GLY A 353 0.24 28.64 -15.62
CA GLY A 353 0.75 29.96 -15.30
C GLY A 353 -0.43 30.90 -15.31
N LYS A 354 -1.15 30.96 -14.19
CA LYS A 354 -2.33 31.82 -13.98
C LYS A 354 -3.41 31.61 -15.06
N ARG A 355 -4.54 31.02 -14.67
CA ARG A 355 -5.82 31.65 -15.10
C ARG A 355 -5.59 33.13 -14.82
N GLU A 356 -5.49 33.98 -15.84
CA GLU A 356 -5.89 35.35 -15.65
C GLU A 356 -7.31 35.22 -15.11
N LYS A 357 -7.44 35.35 -13.78
CA LYS A 357 -8.73 35.68 -13.18
C LYS A 357 -9.20 36.81 -14.07
N ARG A 358 -10.23 36.58 -14.87
CA ARG A 358 -10.96 37.61 -15.61
C ARG A 358 -11.03 38.76 -14.62
N LYS A 359 -10.23 39.83 -14.85
CA LYS A 359 -9.97 40.86 -13.83
C LYS A 359 -11.35 41.22 -13.30
N GLU A 360 -11.65 40.87 -12.04
CA GLU A 360 -12.95 41.21 -11.46
C GLU A 360 -13.08 42.71 -11.68
N PRO A 361 -14.16 43.20 -12.32
CA PRO A 361 -14.30 44.62 -12.56
C PRO A 361 -14.12 45.33 -11.22
N ALA A 362 -13.18 46.27 -11.18
CA ALA A 362 -12.91 47.06 -9.98
C ALA A 362 -14.18 47.83 -9.64
N GLY A 363 -14.89 47.36 -8.62
CA GLY A 363 -16.21 47.86 -8.28
C GLY A 363 -16.76 47.21 -7.01
N LEU A 364 -17.66 47.93 -6.35
CA LEU A 364 -18.34 47.46 -5.14
C LEU A 364 -19.43 46.46 -5.54
N LYS A 365 -19.42 45.28 -4.92
CA LYS A 365 -20.43 44.23 -5.15
C LYS A 365 -21.54 44.32 -4.11
N PHE A 366 -22.78 44.41 -4.56
CA PHE A 366 -23.97 44.32 -3.73
C PHE A 366 -24.65 42.95 -3.88
N TYR A 367 -25.21 42.47 -2.78
CA TYR A 367 -26.11 41.33 -2.72
C TYR A 367 -27.55 41.85 -2.70
N VAL A 368 -28.37 41.41 -3.66
CA VAL A 368 -29.80 41.71 -3.72
C VAL A 368 -30.56 40.42 -3.47
N GLY A 369 -31.14 40.27 -2.29
CA GLY A 369 -31.96 39.13 -1.88
C GLY A 369 -33.47 39.37 -2.00
N ASN A 370 -34.24 38.29 -1.93
CA ASN A 370 -35.70 38.29 -2.01
C ASN A 370 -36.29 38.80 -3.33
N LEU A 371 -35.55 38.57 -4.42
CA LEU A 371 -35.97 38.92 -5.77
C LEU A 371 -37.06 37.95 -6.26
N PRO A 372 -38.12 38.42 -6.93
CA PRO A 372 -39.12 37.53 -7.50
C PRO A 372 -38.52 36.65 -8.60
N PHE A 373 -39.00 35.42 -8.73
CA PHE A 373 -38.50 34.43 -9.68
C PHE A 373 -38.73 34.81 -11.17
N LYS A 374 -39.49 35.87 -11.43
CA LYS A 374 -39.74 36.46 -12.75
C LYS A 374 -38.91 37.73 -13.02
N ALA A 375 -38.01 38.11 -12.12
CA ALA A 375 -37.19 39.30 -12.32
C ALA A 375 -36.04 39.01 -13.28
N ASP A 376 -35.98 39.79 -14.35
CA ASP A 376 -34.93 39.72 -15.35
C ASP A 376 -33.82 40.76 -15.10
N ASP A 377 -32.65 40.54 -15.70
CA ASP A 377 -31.48 41.42 -15.59
C ASP A 377 -31.80 42.88 -15.93
N ASP A 378 -32.71 43.12 -16.88
CA ASP A 378 -33.08 44.48 -17.32
C ASP A 378 -33.89 45.23 -16.26
N THR A 379 -34.66 44.51 -15.43
CA THR A 379 -35.40 45.11 -14.31
C THR A 379 -34.43 45.61 -13.25
N LEU A 380 -33.41 44.80 -12.92
CA LEU A 380 -32.37 45.16 -11.96
C LEU A 380 -31.49 46.29 -12.48
N LYS A 381 -31.13 46.29 -13.76
CA LYS A 381 -30.37 47.39 -14.36
C LYS A 381 -31.13 48.71 -14.29
N ASN A 382 -32.42 48.72 -14.59
CA ASN A 382 -33.23 49.94 -14.55
C ASN A 382 -33.39 50.51 -13.13
N LEU A 383 -33.53 49.65 -12.12
CA LEU A 383 -33.60 50.07 -10.71
C LEU A 383 -32.29 50.68 -10.22
N PHE A 384 -31.15 50.06 -10.56
CA PHE A 384 -29.85 50.54 -10.10
C PHE A 384 -29.31 51.73 -10.93
N LYS A 385 -29.77 51.92 -12.18
CA LYS A 385 -29.37 53.02 -13.06
C LYS A 385 -29.70 54.41 -12.51
N GLN A 386 -30.71 54.54 -11.65
CA GLN A 386 -31.07 55.81 -11.00
C GLN A 386 -30.03 56.26 -9.97
N HIS A 387 -29.28 55.34 -9.39
CA HIS A 387 -28.37 55.60 -8.25
C HIS A 387 -26.90 55.29 -8.56
N ALA A 388 -26.60 54.39 -9.50
CA ALA A 388 -25.23 54.00 -9.84
C ALA A 388 -25.08 53.48 -11.28
N THR A 389 -23.85 53.59 -11.79
CA THR A 389 -23.47 52.92 -13.05
C THR A 389 -23.16 51.44 -12.78
N VAL A 390 -24.06 50.55 -13.22
CA VAL A 390 -23.94 49.10 -13.10
C VAL A 390 -22.96 48.55 -14.13
N VAL A 391 -21.97 47.78 -13.66
CA VAL A 391 -20.93 47.14 -14.49
C VAL A 391 -21.30 45.70 -14.82
N ASP A 392 -21.87 44.97 -13.86
CA ASP A 392 -22.20 43.55 -14.02
C ASP A 392 -23.39 43.17 -13.14
N VAL A 393 -24.30 42.34 -13.68
CA VAL A 393 -25.46 41.78 -12.97
C VAL A 393 -25.40 40.26 -13.09
N ASN A 394 -25.46 39.56 -11.97
CA ASN A 394 -25.35 38.11 -11.92
C ASN A 394 -26.45 37.53 -11.04
N ILE A 395 -27.53 37.02 -11.66
CA ILE A 395 -28.62 36.32 -10.97
C ILE A 395 -28.21 34.86 -10.76
N ILE A 396 -28.23 34.40 -9.51
CA ILE A 396 -27.82 33.02 -9.20
C ILE A 396 -29.02 32.07 -9.36
N THR A 397 -28.86 31.09 -10.24
CA THR A 397 -29.80 29.97 -10.44
C THR A 397 -29.32 28.71 -9.71
N ASP A 398 -30.25 27.82 -9.39
CA ASP A 398 -29.95 26.48 -8.86
C ASP A 398 -29.51 25.51 -9.94
N ASN A 399 -29.03 24.32 -9.55
CA ASN A 399 -28.60 23.26 -10.48
C ASN A 399 -29.69 22.80 -11.47
N GLY A 400 -30.97 23.11 -11.20
CA GLY A 400 -32.10 22.88 -12.10
C GLY A 400 -32.52 24.09 -12.95
N GLY A 401 -31.70 25.15 -13.02
CA GLY A 401 -31.97 26.35 -13.84
C GLY A 401 -33.01 27.31 -13.25
N ARG A 402 -33.59 27.01 -12.09
CA ARG A 402 -34.55 27.90 -11.41
C ARG A 402 -33.81 29.00 -10.62
N PRO A 403 -34.20 30.28 -10.71
CA PRO A 403 -33.54 31.36 -9.97
C PRO A 403 -33.70 31.16 -8.47
N LYS A 404 -32.63 31.34 -7.67
CA LYS A 404 -32.67 31.22 -6.20
C LYS A 404 -33.28 32.44 -5.50
N GLY A 405 -33.71 33.45 -6.28
CA GLY A 405 -34.31 34.68 -5.76
C GLY A 405 -33.29 35.66 -5.16
N PHE A 406 -32.02 35.59 -5.58
CA PHE A 406 -31.02 36.59 -5.25
C PHE A 406 -30.04 36.83 -6.41
N ALA A 407 -29.46 38.03 -6.44
CA ALA A 407 -28.54 38.49 -7.47
C ALA A 407 -27.35 39.23 -6.87
N PHE A 408 -26.23 39.25 -7.58
CA PHE A 408 -25.06 40.08 -7.28
C PHE A 408 -24.92 41.16 -8.33
N ILE A 409 -24.75 42.41 -7.90
CA ILE A 409 -24.61 43.56 -8.78
C ILE A 409 -23.28 44.24 -8.48
N THR A 410 -22.46 44.47 -9.49
CA THR A 410 -21.19 45.20 -9.36
C THR A 410 -21.37 46.62 -9.88
N VAL A 411 -21.10 47.62 -9.05
CA VAL A 411 -21.14 49.05 -9.43
C VAL A 411 -19.74 49.63 -9.52
N LYS A 412 -19.56 50.67 -10.34
CA LYS A 412 -18.26 51.34 -10.52
C LYS A 412 -17.91 52.33 -9.41
N GLU A 413 -18.90 52.96 -8.78
CA GLU A 413 -18.70 53.99 -7.76
C GLU A 413 -18.48 53.34 -6.39
N MET A 414 -17.29 53.54 -5.81
CA MET A 414 -16.88 52.91 -4.55
C MET A 414 -17.36 53.71 -3.31
N ASP A 415 -17.64 55.01 -3.46
CA ASP A 415 -17.84 55.92 -2.33
C ASP A 415 -19.31 56.07 -1.90
N LYS A 416 -20.28 55.70 -2.75
CA LYS A 416 -21.73 55.82 -2.47
C LYS A 416 -22.39 54.53 -1.97
N GLY A 417 -21.57 53.58 -1.51
CA GLY A 417 -22.00 52.23 -1.13
C GLY A 417 -23.18 52.20 -0.15
N ASP A 418 -23.05 52.95 0.93
CA ASP A 418 -24.00 52.96 2.05
C ASP A 418 -25.28 53.76 1.76
N GLU A 419 -25.21 54.76 0.87
CA GLU A 419 -26.37 55.55 0.43
C GLU A 419 -27.31 54.69 -0.41
N ILE A 420 -26.75 53.90 -1.32
CA ILE A 420 -27.49 52.97 -2.19
C ILE A 420 -28.22 51.91 -1.34
N ILE A 421 -27.59 51.41 -0.28
CA ILE A 421 -28.21 50.44 0.63
C ILE A 421 -29.39 51.08 1.37
N LYS A 422 -29.23 52.28 1.92
CA LYS A 422 -30.30 52.96 2.67
C LYS A 422 -31.52 53.28 1.80
N GLN A 423 -31.31 53.59 0.51
CA GLN A 423 -32.39 53.96 -0.41
C GLN A 423 -33.06 52.77 -1.07
N LEU A 424 -32.31 51.71 -1.42
CA LEU A 424 -32.85 50.57 -2.18
C LEU A 424 -33.29 49.39 -1.30
N ASN A 425 -32.82 49.31 -0.05
CA ASN A 425 -33.22 48.23 0.85
C ASN A 425 -34.68 48.40 1.29
N GLY A 426 -35.52 47.42 0.94
CA GLY A 426 -36.96 47.44 1.23
C GLY A 426 -37.85 47.96 0.10
N THR A 427 -37.29 48.31 -1.07
CA THR A 427 -38.10 48.71 -2.24
C THR A 427 -38.93 47.53 -2.77
N GLU A 428 -40.14 47.83 -3.25
CA GLU A 428 -41.05 46.81 -3.79
C GLU A 428 -40.84 46.62 -5.29
N VAL A 429 -40.40 45.41 -5.66
CA VAL A 429 -40.25 44.99 -7.05
C VAL A 429 -41.22 43.85 -7.30
N LEU A 430 -42.20 44.07 -8.18
CA LEU A 430 -43.21 43.08 -8.59
C LEU A 430 -43.90 42.39 -7.38
N GLY A 431 -44.25 43.17 -6.36
CA GLY A 431 -44.97 42.69 -5.17
C GLY A 431 -44.11 42.03 -4.09
N ARG A 432 -42.78 42.12 -4.17
CA ARG A 432 -41.85 41.66 -3.12
C ARG A 432 -40.86 42.74 -2.73
N LYS A 433 -40.59 42.86 -1.42
CA LYS A 433 -39.59 43.76 -0.88
C LYS A 433 -38.20 43.18 -1.07
N ILE A 434 -37.35 43.85 -1.84
CA ILE A 434 -35.98 43.41 -2.06
C ILE A 434 -35.10 43.80 -0.87
N ARG A 435 -34.07 42.99 -0.61
CA ARG A 435 -33.06 43.26 0.43
C ARG A 435 -31.72 43.52 -0.23
N VAL A 436 -31.13 44.70 -0.01
CA VAL A 436 -29.83 45.06 -0.58
C VAL A 436 -28.79 45.16 0.53
N ASP A 437 -27.71 44.39 0.43
CA ASP A 437 -26.59 44.36 1.38
C ASP A 437 -25.24 44.42 0.65
N LEU A 438 -24.16 44.81 1.32
CA LEU A 438 -22.80 44.69 0.77
C LEU A 438 -22.40 43.23 0.63
N SER A 439 -21.94 42.85 -0.56
CA SER A 439 -21.50 41.48 -0.83
C SER A 439 -20.15 41.22 -0.13
N GLN A 440 -20.19 40.49 0.97
CA GLN A 440 -18.96 39.91 1.53
C GLN A 440 -18.45 38.83 0.57
N LYS A 441 -17.19 38.97 0.12
CA LYS A 441 -16.51 37.94 -0.68
C LYS A 441 -16.57 36.63 0.10
N LYS A 442 -17.34 35.66 -0.39
CA LYS A 442 -17.17 34.25 -0.01
C LYS A 442 -15.89 33.73 -0.68
N GLY A 443 -14.75 34.24 -0.22
CA GLY A 443 -13.44 33.65 -0.48
C GLY A 443 -13.28 32.46 0.46
N GLY A 444 -13.02 31.28 -0.10
CA GLY A 444 -12.63 30.12 0.69
C GLY A 444 -11.34 30.39 1.44
N ASP A 445 -11.46 30.62 2.74
CA ASP A 445 -10.52 30.26 3.81
C ASP A 445 -11.21 30.64 5.12
N LYS A 446 -12.04 29.75 5.68
CA LYS A 446 -12.28 29.77 7.13
C LYS A 446 -11.03 29.21 7.82
N LYS A 447 -9.93 29.98 7.77
CA LYS A 447 -8.94 29.96 8.84
C LYS A 447 -9.61 30.62 10.04
N GLY A 448 -10.23 29.78 10.87
CA GLY A 448 -10.53 30.12 12.24
C GLY A 448 -9.21 30.42 12.95
N GLY A 449 -9.01 31.69 13.32
CA GLY A 449 -8.03 32.05 14.33
C GLY A 449 -8.61 31.78 15.70
N ASN A 450 -7.98 30.86 16.43
CA ASN A 450 -8.01 30.65 17.87
C ASN A 450 -9.37 30.73 18.60
N ASN A 451 -10.00 29.58 18.75
CA ASN A 451 -10.38 29.14 20.10
C ASN A 451 -10.44 27.61 20.12
N SER A 452 -9.72 26.99 21.06
CA SER A 452 -9.63 25.55 21.27
C SER A 452 -10.99 25.00 21.74
N GLY A 453 -11.89 24.76 20.79
CA GLY A 453 -13.21 24.20 21.02
C GLY A 453 -13.17 22.68 21.03
N LYS A 454 -13.01 22.10 22.22
CA LYS A 454 -13.31 20.70 22.52
C LYS A 454 -14.72 20.37 22.03
N THR A 455 -14.90 19.19 21.46
CA THR A 455 -16.18 18.74 20.91
C THR A 455 -17.26 18.65 22.00
N SER A 456 -18.55 18.72 21.63
CA SER A 456 -19.67 18.61 22.59
C SER A 456 -19.66 17.32 23.41
N ARG A 457 -19.02 16.27 22.89
CA ARG A 457 -18.79 14.98 23.57
C ARG A 457 -17.64 15.06 24.57
N GLU A 458 -16.57 15.78 24.26
CA GLU A 458 -15.45 16.06 25.19
C GLU A 458 -15.84 17.05 26.29
N LEU A 459 -16.69 18.03 25.99
CA LEU A 459 -17.23 18.97 26.99
C LEU A 459 -18.18 18.28 27.98
N ARG A 460 -18.86 17.21 27.55
CA ARG A 460 -19.69 16.37 28.43
C ARG A 460 -18.84 15.44 29.30
N ALA A 461 -17.81 14.82 28.71
CA ALA A 461 -16.86 13.98 29.45
C ALA A 461 -16.08 14.76 30.50
N MET A 462 -15.64 15.99 30.21
CA MET A 462 -14.94 16.83 31.20
C MET A 462 -15.86 17.34 32.31
N ARG A 463 -17.15 17.54 32.03
CA ARG A 463 -18.14 17.90 33.06
C ARG A 463 -18.43 16.72 33.99
N GLU A 464 -18.47 15.50 33.46
CA GLU A 464 -18.59 14.27 34.25
C GLU A 464 -17.31 14.00 35.08
N GLU A 465 -16.11 14.22 34.52
CA GLU A 465 -14.83 14.09 35.24
C GLU A 465 -14.64 15.16 36.34
N GLU A 466 -15.07 16.41 36.12
CA GLU A 466 -15.04 17.47 37.16
C GLU A 466 -16.04 17.22 38.30
N GLU A 467 -17.19 16.59 38.03
CA GLU A 467 -18.16 16.21 39.05
C GLU A 467 -17.69 15.02 39.90
N ASP A 468 -17.02 14.04 39.29
CA ASP A 468 -16.44 12.90 40.01
C ASP A 468 -15.19 13.29 40.81
N ALA A 469 -14.40 14.27 40.35
CA ALA A 469 -13.26 14.79 41.10
C ALA A 469 -13.66 15.56 42.38
N LYS A 470 -14.90 16.08 42.46
CA LYS A 470 -15.45 16.78 43.63
C LYS A 470 -16.08 15.85 44.68
N LYS A 471 -16.26 14.56 44.36
CA LYS A 471 -16.71 13.56 45.34
C LYS A 471 -15.54 13.23 46.28
N ARG A 472 -15.67 13.69 47.53
CA ARG A 472 -14.69 13.54 48.62
C ARG A 472 -14.20 12.09 48.74
N LYS A 473 -12.87 11.89 48.73
CA LYS A 473 -12.22 10.62 49.13
C LYS A 473 -12.65 10.23 50.55
N PRO A 474 -12.89 8.95 50.86
CA PRO A 474 -13.10 8.49 52.22
C PRO A 474 -11.83 8.75 53.05
N ARG A 475 -12.00 9.31 54.25
CA ARG A 475 -10.88 9.54 55.19
C ARG A 475 -10.28 8.19 55.61
N HIS A 476 -9.00 7.99 55.31
CA HIS A 476 -8.22 6.86 55.83
C HIS A 476 -8.12 6.99 57.35
N ARG A 477 -8.66 6.01 58.10
CA ARG A 477 -8.40 5.87 59.54
C ARG A 477 -6.94 5.45 59.71
N SER A 478 -6.15 6.24 60.42
CA SER A 478 -4.86 5.81 60.96
C SER A 478 -5.12 4.83 62.11
N LYS A 479 -4.67 3.58 61.99
CA LYS A 479 -4.49 2.72 63.18
C LYS A 479 -3.09 2.96 63.73
N LYS A 480 -3.08 3.40 64.99
CA LYS A 480 -1.96 3.38 65.94
C LYS A 480 -1.50 1.94 66.17
N ASP A 481 -0.18 1.84 66.40
CA ASP A 481 0.59 0.86 67.18
C ASP A 481 0.33 -0.64 66.94
#